data_AF-A0A9D8TIX3-F1
#
_entry.id   AF-A0A9D8TIX3-F1
#
_cell.length_a   1.000
_cell.length_b   1.000
_cell.length_c   1.000
_cell.angle_alpha   90.00
_cell.angle_beta   90.00
_cell.angle_gamma   90.00
#
_symmetry.space_group_name_H-M   'P 1'
#
loop_
_entity.id
_entity.type
_entity.pdbx_description
1 polymer ?
#
loop_
_entity_poly.entity_id
_entity_poly.type
_entity_poly.pdbx_seq_one_letter_code
_entity_poly.pdbx_strand_id
1 'polypeptide(L)' 'QTLYIRYEKRNGKPATIVSEFQGTERELKELAKRLKSTLGIGGSAKDDEILLQGDVRAKVSEFLRKDGYKLKGEVR' A
#
# COMPACT_ATOMS: atom_id res chain seq x y z
N GLN A 1 -4.89 -13.23 4.21
CA GLN A 1 -5.49 -11.93 3.88
C GLN A 1 -5.21 -11.57 2.42
N THR A 2 -6.20 -11.02 1.71
CA THR A 2 -6.01 -10.47 0.35
C THR A 2 -6.12 -8.95 0.41
N LEU A 3 -5.16 -8.23 -0.15
CA LEU A 3 -5.15 -6.77 -0.24
C LEU A 3 -5.30 -6.35 -1.70
N TYR A 4 -5.92 -5.20 -1.92
CA TYR A 4 -6.08 -4.64 -3.25
C TYR A 4 -5.06 -3.53 -3.49
N ILE A 5 -4.38 -3.55 -4.63
CA ILE A 5 -3.44 -2.50 -5.05
C ILE A 5 -3.94 -1.84 -6.32
N ARG A 6 -3.98 -0.51 -6.30
CA ARG A 6 -4.26 0.30 -7.50
C ARG A 6 -3.31 1.48 -7.64
N TYR A 7 -3.21 1.95 -8.87
CA TYR A 7 -2.55 3.19 -9.21
C TYR A 7 -3.53 4.34 -9.23
N GLU A 8 -3.10 5.50 -8.73
CA GLU A 8 -3.88 6.73 -8.82
C GLU A 8 -2.95 7.90 -9.15
N LYS A 9 -3.46 8.91 -9.87
CA LYS A 9 -2.76 10.18 -10.06
C LYS A 9 -3.38 11.23 -9.18
N ARG A 10 -2.64 11.71 -8.17
CA ARG A 10 -3.04 12.85 -7.34
C ARG A 10 -2.22 14.07 -7.72
N ASN A 11 -2.91 15.14 -8.14
CA ASN A 11 -2.26 16.38 -8.59
C ASN A 11 -1.19 16.14 -9.68
N GLY A 12 -1.48 15.24 -10.62
CA GLY A 12 -0.55 14.85 -11.69
C GLY A 12 0.62 13.96 -11.24
N LYS A 13 0.79 13.71 -9.95
CA LYS A 13 1.85 12.84 -9.42
C LYS A 13 1.35 11.40 -9.26
N PRO A 14 2.19 10.40 -9.56
CA PRO A 14 1.85 9.01 -9.33
C PRO A 14 1.69 8.71 -7.84
N ALA A 15 0.68 7.91 -7.50
CA ALA A 15 0.41 7.42 -6.17
C ALA A 15 -0.03 5.95 -6.24
N THR A 16 0.31 5.19 -5.22
CA THR A 16 -0.08 3.79 -5.05
C THR A 16 -1.05 3.70 -3.88
N ILE A 17 -2.19 3.06 -4.08
CA ILE A 17 -3.19 2.85 -3.02
C ILE A 17 -3.28 1.36 -2.72
N VAL A 18 -3.23 1.05 -1.43
CA VAL A 18 -3.48 -0.29 -0.89
C VAL A 18 -4.78 -0.24 -0.09
N SER A 19 -5.76 -1.04 -0.46
CA SER A 19 -7.08 -1.11 0.20
C SER A 19 -7.47 -2.56 0.50
N GLU A 20 -8.69 -2.77 1.01
CA GLU A 20 -9.22 -4.10 1.38
C GLU A 20 -8.42 -4.80 2.50
N PHE A 21 -7.83 -4.01 3.40
CA PHE A 21 -7.17 -4.55 4.58
C PHE A 21 -8.22 -5.00 5.60
N GLN A 22 -8.36 -6.31 5.79
CA GLN A 22 -9.20 -6.85 6.86
C GLN A 22 -8.36 -6.95 8.14
N GLY A 23 -8.55 -5.98 9.02
CA GLY A 23 -7.90 -5.89 10.31
C GLY A 23 -8.30 -4.59 11.01
N THR A 24 -7.61 -4.26 12.09
CA THR A 24 -7.85 -3.02 12.83
C THR A 24 -7.13 -1.83 12.21
N GLU A 25 -7.64 -0.62 12.45
CA GLU A 25 -6.96 0.62 12.02
C GLU A 25 -5.52 0.73 12.58
N ARG A 26 -5.27 0.11 13.74
CA ARG A 26 -3.94 0.03 14.34
C ARG A 26 -2.99 -0.79 13.47
N GLU A 27 -3.40 -1.99 13.05
CA GLU A 27 -2.59 -2.86 12.18
C GLU A 27 -2.37 -2.22 10.81
N LEU A 28 -3.37 -1.51 10.27
CA LEU A 28 -3.24 -0.73 9.05
C LEU A 28 -2.17 0.36 9.18
N LYS A 29 -2.19 1.11 10.29
CA LYS A 29 -1.18 2.15 10.58
C LYS A 29 0.22 1.55 10.75
N GLU A 30 0.34 0.39 11.38
CA GLU A 30 1.61 -0.33 11.49
C GLU A 30 2.11 -0.82 10.13
N LEU A 31 1.25 -1.39 9.31
CA LEU A 31 1.57 -1.81 7.94
C LEU A 31 2.04 -0.62 7.10
N ALA A 32 1.32 0.49 7.15
CA ALA A 32 1.71 1.73 6.48
C ALA A 32 3.07 2.23 6.96
N LYS A 33 3.36 2.15 8.26
CA LYS A 33 4.66 2.54 8.82
C LYS A 33 5.78 1.61 8.32
N ARG A 34 5.54 0.30 8.28
CA ARG A 34 6.50 -0.70 7.77
C ARG A 34 6.78 -0.48 6.28
N LEU A 35 5.75 -0.25 5.46
CA LEU A 35 5.88 0.07 4.03
C LEU A 35 6.70 1.34 3.81
N LYS A 36 6.37 2.43 4.53
CA LYS A 36 7.11 3.69 4.45
C LYS A 36 8.58 3.54 4.84
N SER A 37 8.85 2.84 5.93
CA SER A 37 10.22 2.61 6.42
C SER A 37 11.03 1.72 5.49
N THR A 38 10.40 0.69 4.91
CA THR A 38 11.11 -0.28 4.04
C THR A 38 11.38 0.31 2.66
N LEU A 39 10.42 1.06 2.11
CA LEU A 39 10.51 1.60 0.76
C LEU A 39 11.10 3.02 0.71
N GLY A 40 11.25 3.68 1.86
CA GLY A 40 11.74 5.05 1.96
C GLY A 40 10.79 6.07 1.32
N ILE A 41 9.48 5.80 1.36
CA ILE A 41 8.46 6.61 0.67
C ILE A 41 7.55 7.33 1.64
N GLY A 42 7.07 8.51 1.23
CA GLY A 42 6.00 9.22 1.93
C GLY A 42 4.64 8.55 1.70
N GLY A 43 3.75 8.66 2.68
CA GLY A 43 2.40 8.11 2.59
C GLY A 43 1.56 8.29 3.85
N SER A 44 0.26 8.09 3.70
CA SER A 44 -0.76 8.22 4.75
C SER A 44 -1.68 7.01 4.77
N ALA A 45 -2.07 6.56 5.95
CA ALA A 45 -3.18 5.61 6.10
C ALA A 45 -4.42 6.41 6.51
N LYS A 46 -5.51 6.32 5.73
CA LYS A 46 -6.77 7.01 5.98
C LYS A 46 -7.91 6.19 5.38
N ASP A 47 -9.07 6.18 6.03
CA ASP A 47 -10.30 5.55 5.52
C ASP A 47 -10.10 4.05 5.15
N ASP A 48 -9.36 3.32 5.99
CA ASP A 48 -8.99 1.91 5.75
C ASP A 48 -8.15 1.63 4.49
N GLU A 49 -7.56 2.69 3.93
CA GLU A 49 -6.65 2.64 2.79
C GLU A 49 -5.27 3.22 3.13
N ILE A 50 -4.23 2.67 2.51
CA ILE A 50 -2.86 3.18 2.59
C ILE A 50 -2.52 3.84 1.27
N LEU A 51 -2.31 5.15 1.32
CA LEU A 51 -1.89 5.95 0.18
C LEU A 51 -0.38 6.20 0.25
N LEU A 52 0.33 5.79 -0.79
CA LEU A 52 1.78 5.88 -0.91
C LEU A 52 2.13 6.78 -2.09
N GLN A 53 3.12 7.65 -1.92
CA GLN A 53 3.60 8.53 -2.97
C GLN A 53 4.50 7.77 -3.95
N GLY A 54 4.30 7.98 -5.24
CA GLY A 54 5.04 7.30 -6.31
C GLY A 54 4.30 6.09 -6.88
N ASP A 55 4.81 5.63 -8.03
CA ASP A 55 4.45 4.32 -8.58
C ASP A 55 5.36 3.26 -7.95
N VAL A 56 4.94 2.73 -6.81
CA VAL A 56 5.68 1.75 -6.02
C VAL A 56 4.95 0.42 -5.95
N ARG A 57 3.96 0.20 -6.83
CA ARG A 57 3.13 -1.01 -6.84
C ARG A 57 3.97 -2.27 -6.85
N ALA A 58 5.02 -2.32 -7.68
CA ALA A 58 5.96 -3.43 -7.73
C ALA A 58 6.61 -3.70 -6.36
N LYS A 59 7.22 -2.69 -5.74
CA LYS A 59 7.93 -2.85 -4.45
C LYS A 59 6.98 -3.16 -3.29
N VAL A 60 5.84 -2.49 -3.23
CA VAL A 60 4.78 -2.76 -2.25
C VAL A 60 4.28 -4.19 -2.44
N SER A 61 4.15 -4.64 -3.68
CA SER A 61 3.67 -5.98 -3.97
C SER A 61 4.64 -7.06 -3.50
N GLU A 62 5.94 -6.85 -3.71
CA GLU A 62 6.97 -7.76 -3.25
C GLU A 62 7.02 -7.83 -1.72
N PHE A 63 6.96 -6.67 -1.05
CA PHE A 63 6.95 -6.60 0.41
C PHE A 63 5.75 -7.33 1.01
N LEU A 64 4.54 -7.04 0.51
CA LEU A 64 3.31 -7.63 1.03
C LEU A 64 3.25 -9.14 0.76
N ARG A 65 3.72 -9.60 -0.41
CA ARG A 65 3.84 -11.03 -0.71
C ARG A 65 4.83 -11.72 0.24
N LYS A 66 5.96 -11.08 0.54
CA LYS A 66 6.96 -11.58 1.48
C LYS A 66 6.43 -11.68 2.91
N ASP A 67 5.56 -10.74 3.31
CA ASP A 67 4.89 -10.73 4.62
C ASP A 67 3.67 -11.68 4.67
N GLY A 68 3.39 -12.44 3.60
CA GLY A 68 2.34 -13.47 3.55
C GLY A 68 0.97 -12.99 3.06
N TYR A 69 0.86 -11.74 2.60
CA TYR A 69 -0.38 -11.20 2.03
C TYR A 69 -0.55 -11.61 0.56
N LYS A 70 -1.78 -11.92 0.18
CA LYS A 70 -2.18 -12.07 -1.22
C LYS A 70 -2.54 -10.71 -1.78
N LEU A 71 -2.21 -10.44 -3.04
CA LEU A 71 -2.48 -9.17 -3.67
C LEU A 71 -3.36 -9.34 -4.88
N LYS A 72 -4.29 -8.40 -5.07
CA LYS A 72 -5.20 -8.34 -6.21
C LYS A 72 -5.16 -6.92 -6.78
N GLY A 73 -5.24 -6.77 -8.10
CA GLY A 73 -5.21 -5.46 -8.77
C GLY A 73 -4.05 -5.30 -9.76
N GLU A 74 -3.73 -4.05 -10.11
CA GLU A 74 -2.71 -3.73 -11.11
C GLU A 74 -1.31 -3.77 -10.52
N VAL A 75 -0.65 -4.92 -10.63
CA VAL A 75 0.80 -5.03 -10.45
C VAL A 75 1.40 -4.99 -11.86
N ARG A 76 1.70 -3.79 -12.37
CA ARG A 76 2.40 -3.62 -13.64
C ARG A 76 3.77 -3.02 -13.40
#